data_AF-A0AAD5KKK4-F1
#
_entry.id   AF-A0AAD5KKK4-F1
#
_cell.length_a   1.000
_cell.length_b   1.000
_cell.length_c   1.000
_cell.angle_alpha   90.00
_cell.angle_beta   90.00
_cell.angle_gamma   90.00
#
_symmetry.space_group_name_H-M   'P 1'
#
loop_
_entity.id
_entity.type
_entity.pdbx_description
1 polymer ?
#
loop_
_entity_poly.entity_id
_entity_poly.type
_entity_poly.pdbx_seq_one_letter_code
_entity_poly.pdbx_strand_id
1 'polypeptide(L)'
;MKKNSEMGSTTRASTSSNAGSGSNQTVAAREAFQVLLELSKLLNTGLDAETLAICVRLCENGVKPEALALVINQARQGVSKSNSSSNVATNFDAKR
;
A
#
# COMPACT_ATOMS: atom_id res chain seq x y z
N MET A 1 -46.37 20.57 39.73
CA MET A 1 -47.19 21.32 38.76
C MET A 1 -46.24 22.21 37.96
N LYS A 2 -46.21 22.33 36.64
CA LYS A 2 -46.94 21.83 35.46
C LYS A 2 -45.93 22.05 34.30
N LYS A 3 -45.52 21.01 33.57
CA LYS A 3 -45.84 20.77 32.14
C LYS A 3 -46.01 22.03 31.26
N ASN A 4 -45.04 22.28 30.38
CA ASN A 4 -45.14 22.89 29.05
C ASN A 4 -43.93 22.30 28.28
N SER A 5 -43.95 21.50 27.20
CA SER A 5 -44.86 21.20 26.08
C SER A 5 -45.10 22.35 25.09
N GLU A 6 -44.13 22.57 24.20
CA GLU A 6 -44.33 23.12 22.86
C GLU A 6 -43.18 22.55 21.98
N MET A 7 -43.40 21.48 21.21
CA MET A 7 -43.91 21.45 19.82
C MET A 7 -43.17 22.39 18.85
N GLY A 8 -42.42 21.78 17.92
CA GLY A 8 -42.41 22.19 16.52
C GLY A 8 -41.33 23.16 16.05
N SER A 9 -40.17 22.63 15.67
CA SER A 9 -39.61 22.95 14.34
C SER A 9 -38.48 21.97 14.01
N THR A 10 -38.80 21.09 13.08
CA THR A 10 -37.83 20.35 12.28
C THR A 10 -36.86 21.33 11.62
N THR A 11 -35.59 21.27 12.00
CA THR A 11 -34.50 21.68 11.10
C THR A 11 -33.55 20.50 11.02
N ARG A 12 -33.90 19.53 10.16
CA ARG A 12 -32.89 18.62 9.63
C ARG A 12 -31.96 19.52 8.84
N ALA A 13 -30.80 19.85 9.41
CA ALA A 13 -29.74 20.53 8.72
C ALA A 13 -29.44 19.71 7.46
N SER A 14 -29.85 20.28 6.34
CA SER A 14 -29.57 19.79 5.00
C SER A 14 -28.07 19.61 4.86
N THR A 15 -27.68 18.35 4.64
CA THR A 15 -26.64 17.94 3.69
C THR A 15 -25.59 19.00 3.35
N SER A 16 -24.42 18.91 3.98
CA SER A 16 -23.16 19.20 3.28
C SER A 16 -22.46 17.89 2.98
N SER A 17 -23.11 17.05 2.18
CA SER A 17 -22.41 15.99 1.45
C SER A 17 -21.76 16.64 0.24
N ASN A 18 -20.52 17.10 0.41
CA ASN A 18 -19.65 17.54 -0.67
C ASN A 18 -19.27 16.34 -1.56
N ALA A 19 -20.25 15.81 -2.31
CA ALA A 19 -20.11 14.62 -3.15
C ALA A 19 -19.69 14.95 -4.60
N GLY A 20 -19.30 16.20 -4.88
CA GLY A 20 -18.93 16.67 -6.22
C GLY A 20 -17.42 16.66 -6.53
N SER A 21 -16.56 16.31 -5.57
CA SER A 21 -15.09 16.48 -5.67
C SER A 21 -14.29 15.16 -5.71
N GLY A 22 -14.96 14.00 -5.76
CA GLY A 22 -14.27 12.69 -5.76
C GLY A 22 -13.73 12.27 -7.13
N SER A 23 -14.39 12.67 -8.23
CA SER A 23 -14.01 12.22 -9.59
C SER A 23 -12.68 12.81 -10.03
N ASN A 24 -12.46 14.11 -9.80
CA ASN A 24 -11.24 14.77 -10.24
C ASN A 24 -10.01 14.30 -9.42
N GLN A 25 -10.17 14.13 -8.10
CA GLN A 25 -9.11 13.62 -7.22
C GLN A 25 -8.67 12.19 -7.61
N THR A 26 -9.61 11.32 -7.96
CA THR A 26 -9.29 9.94 -8.37
C THR A 26 -8.64 9.86 -9.75
N VAL A 27 -9.00 10.74 -10.68
CA VAL A 27 -8.33 10.86 -11.97
C VAL A 27 -6.88 11.34 -11.78
N ALA A 28 -6.68 12.42 -11.02
CA ALA A 28 -5.35 12.95 -10.73
C ALA A 28 -4.44 11.92 -10.03
N ALA A 29 -4.99 11.15 -9.09
CA ALA A 29 -4.24 10.08 -8.41
C ALA A 29 -3.80 8.96 -9.38
N ARG A 30 -4.66 8.60 -10.34
CA ARG A 30 -4.32 7.60 -11.37
C ARG A 30 -3.22 8.10 -12.30
N GLU A 31 -3.31 9.35 -12.75
CA GLU A 31 -2.28 9.98 -13.60
C GLU A 31 -0.94 10.06 -12.87
N ALA A 32 -0.94 10.52 -11.61
CA ALA A 32 0.27 10.57 -10.79
C ALA A 32 0.89 9.18 -10.62
N PHE A 33 0.07 8.16 -10.37
CA PHE A 33 0.54 6.78 -10.25
C PHE A 33 1.13 6.24 -11.57
N GLN A 34 0.52 6.58 -12.70
CA GLN A 34 1.03 6.20 -14.02
C GLN A 34 2.42 6.80 -14.28
N VAL A 35 2.62 8.07 -13.93
CA VAL A 35 3.94 8.72 -14.02
C VAL A 35 4.95 8.02 -13.10
N LEU A 36 4.57 7.72 -11.86
CA LEU A 36 5.43 6.99 -10.92
C LEU A 36 5.84 5.61 -11.45
N LEU A 37 4.93 4.89 -12.11
CA LEU A 37 5.21 3.59 -12.73
C LEU A 37 6.14 3.71 -13.94
N GLU A 38 6.06 4.79 -14.70
CA GLU A 38 6.97 5.05 -15.81
C GLU A 38 8.37 5.41 -15.29
N LEU A 39 8.46 6.25 -14.25
CA LEU A 39 9.71 6.55 -13.56
C LEU A 39 10.37 5.29 -12.98
N SER A 40 9.60 4.39 -12.38
CA SER A 40 10.14 3.15 -11.81
C SER A 40 10.75 2.24 -12.88
N LYS A 41 10.15 2.19 -14.08
CA LYS A 41 10.68 1.46 -15.24
C LYS A 41 11.96 2.09 -15.78
N LEU A 42 11.99 3.43 -15.91
CA LEU A 42 13.18 4.16 -16.37
C LEU A 42 14.37 3.98 -15.41
N LEU A 43 14.11 4.00 -14.11
CA LEU A 43 15.13 3.75 -13.07
C LEU A 43 15.40 2.26 -12.84
N ASN A 44 14.70 1.39 -13.57
CA ASN A 44 14.87 -0.05 -13.55
C ASN A 44 14.81 -0.65 -12.13
N THR A 45 13.91 -0.13 -11.28
CA THR A 45 13.79 -0.53 -9.87
C THR A 45 13.29 -1.95 -9.69
N GLY A 46 12.67 -2.52 -10.72
CA GLY A 46 12.14 -3.89 -10.72
C GLY A 46 10.88 -4.05 -9.87
N LEU A 47 10.19 -2.95 -9.55
CA LEU A 47 8.89 -2.98 -8.88
C LEU A 47 7.76 -3.11 -9.90
N ASP A 48 6.88 -4.07 -9.69
CA ASP A 48 5.63 -4.21 -10.43
C ASP A 48 4.57 -3.20 -9.92
N ALA A 49 3.48 -3.05 -10.67
CA ALA A 49 2.45 -2.07 -10.38
C ALA A 49 1.79 -2.29 -9.01
N GLU A 50 1.61 -3.55 -8.59
CA GLU A 50 1.01 -3.86 -7.29
C GLU A 50 1.95 -3.47 -6.14
N THR A 51 3.23 -3.89 -6.21
CA THR A 51 4.21 -3.54 -5.17
C THR A 51 4.42 -2.04 -5.09
N LEU A 52 4.51 -1.34 -6.23
CA LEU A 52 4.63 0.12 -6.24
C LEU A 52 3.42 0.80 -5.59
N ALA A 53 2.19 0.33 -5.84
CA ALA A 53 1.00 0.85 -5.19
C ALA A 53 0.98 0.61 -3.67
N ILE A 54 1.50 -0.53 -3.22
CA ILE A 54 1.71 -0.78 -1.79
C ILE A 54 2.72 0.24 -1.22
N CYS A 55 3.85 0.46 -1.91
CA CYS A 55 4.87 1.41 -1.46
C CYS A 55 4.34 2.83 -1.34
N VAL A 56 3.55 3.29 -2.32
CA VAL A 56 2.92 4.62 -2.28
C VAL A 56 2.00 4.74 -1.06
N ARG A 57 1.13 3.75 -0.81
CA ARG A 57 0.25 3.75 0.37
C ARG A 57 1.05 3.76 1.68
N LEU A 58 2.14 3.02 1.77
CA LEU A 58 2.99 3.03 2.96
C LEU A 58 3.63 4.41 3.18
N CYS A 59 4.12 5.04 2.11
CA CYS A 59 4.65 6.40 2.17
C CYS A 59 3.57 7.43 2.58
N GLU A 60 2.35 7.32 2.06
CA GLU A 60 1.21 8.15 2.46
C GLU A 60 0.84 7.98 3.94
N ASN A 61 1.07 6.79 4.51
CA ASN A 61 0.91 6.51 5.94
C ASN A 61 2.12 6.97 6.79
N GLY A 62 3.07 7.70 6.21
CA GLY A 62 4.23 8.26 6.92
C GLY A 62 5.42 7.33 7.05
N VAL A 63 5.45 6.21 6.34
CA VAL A 63 6.64 5.35 6.29
C VAL A 63 7.74 6.06 5.51
N LYS A 64 8.96 6.10 6.08
CA LYS A 64 10.11 6.70 5.40
C LYS A 64 10.50 5.88 4.17
N PRO A 65 10.66 6.51 2.99
CA PRO A 65 10.99 5.80 1.75
C PRO A 65 12.36 5.10 1.80
N GLU A 66 13.33 5.67 2.53
CA GLU A 66 14.65 5.06 2.74
C GLU A 66 14.56 3.70 3.46
N ALA A 67 13.75 3.62 4.52
CA ALA A 67 13.57 2.40 5.29
C ALA A 67 12.82 1.35 4.46
N LEU A 68 11.82 1.78 3.70
CA LEU A 68 11.07 0.92 2.80
C LEU A 68 11.96 0.31 1.71
N ALA A 69 12.87 1.11 1.12
CA ALA A 69 13.82 0.62 0.13
C ALA A 69 14.75 -0.47 0.70
N LEU A 70 15.22 -0.32 1.94
CA LEU A 70 16.02 -1.33 2.62
C LEU A 70 15.25 -2.64 2.78
N VAL A 71 14.00 -2.58 3.26
CA VAL A 71 13.14 -3.75 3.45
C VAL A 71 12.87 -4.47 2.13
N ILE A 72 12.55 -3.72 1.06
CA ILE A 72 12.33 -4.28 -0.29
C ILE A 72 13.59 -5.00 -0.80
N ASN A 73 14.76 -4.37 -0.64
CA ASN A 73 16.02 -4.97 -1.06
C ASN A 73 16.36 -6.22 -0.25
N GLN A 74 16.09 -6.24 1.05
CA GLN A 74 16.30 -7.41 1.90
C GLN A 74 15.33 -8.55 1.53
N ALA A 75 14.05 -8.24 1.31
CA ALA A 75 13.04 -9.22 0.91
C ALA A 75 13.42 -9.91 -0.40
N ARG A 76 13.86 -9.15 -1.41
CA ARG A 76 14.33 -9.70 -2.70
C ARG A 76 15.54 -10.61 -2.53
N GLN A 77 16.51 -10.23 -1.70
CA GLN A 77 17.70 -11.04 -1.42
C GLN A 77 17.39 -12.32 -0.63
N GLY A 78 16.44 -12.27 0.31
CA GLY A 78 16.01 -13.41 1.11
C GLY A 78 15.34 -14.49 0.28
N VAL A 79 14.47 -14.09 -0.68
CA VAL A 79 13.83 -15.02 -1.63
C VAL A 79 14.87 -15.74 -2.49
N SER A 80 15.94 -15.06 -2.92
CA SER A 80 17.01 -15.69 -3.70
C SER A 80 17.87 -16.67 -2.89
N LYS A 81 18.02 -16.47 -1.57
CA LYS A 81 18.86 -17.32 -0.71
C LYS A 81 18.14 -18.57 -0.18
N SER A 82 16.80 -18.63 -0.23
CA SER A 82 16.05 -19.77 0.31
C SER A 82 16.05 -21.02 -0.58
N ASN A 83 16.40 -20.90 -1.87
CA ASN A 83 16.36 -22.03 -2.81
C ASN A 83 17.66 -22.86 -2.91
N SER A 84 18.71 -22.53 -2.15
CA SER A 84 20.03 -23.17 -2.30
C SER A 84 20.45 -24.06 -1.11
N SER A 85 19.58 -24.31 -0.12
CA SER A 85 19.88 -25.18 1.03
C SER A 85 19.00 -26.43 1.07
N SER A 86 19.19 -27.34 0.12
CA SER A 86 18.63 -28.69 0.19
C SER A 86 19.49 -29.70 -0.56
N ASN A 87 20.77 -29.88 -0.17
CA ASN A 87 21.61 -31.01 -0.63
C ASN A 87 22.60 -31.49 0.45
N VAL A 88 22.23 -31.39 1.73
CA VAL A 88 23.05 -31.95 2.83
C VAL A 88 22.89 -33.47 2.87
N ALA A 89 23.93 -34.15 2.37
CA ALA A 89 24.46 -35.45 2.81
C ALA A 89 23.56 -36.70 2.72
N THR A 90 23.72 -37.47 1.64
CA THR A 90 23.41 -38.93 1.61
C THR A 90 24.68 -39.80 1.55
N ASN A 91 25.86 -39.29 1.91
CA ASN A 91 27.13 -40.03 1.78
C ASN A 91 27.69 -40.55 3.13
N PHE A 92 26.85 -41.14 3.97
CA PHE A 92 27.30 -41.89 5.15
C PHE A 92 26.52 -43.21 5.20
N ASP A 93 27.20 -44.31 5.50
CA ASP A 93 26.70 -45.71 5.59
C ASP A 93 26.58 -46.56 4.30
N ALA A 94 27.72 -46.92 3.70
CA ALA A 94 27.81 -48.12 2.85
C ALA A 94 29.06 -48.99 3.13
N LYS A 95 29.61 -48.94 4.35
CA LYS A 95 30.72 -49.83 4.73
C LYS A 95 30.70 -50.17 6.22
N ARG A 96 29.81 -51.08 6.61
CA ARG A 96 29.99 -51.93 7.80
C ARG A 96 29.38 -53.30 7.55
#